data_AF-A0A441VHL5-F1
#
_entry.id   AF-A0A441VHL5-F1
#
_cell.length_a   1.000
_cell.length_b   1.000
_cell.length_c   1.000
_cell.angle_alpha   90.00
_cell.angle_beta   90.00
_cell.angle_gamma   90.00
#
_symmetry.space_group_name_H-M   'P 1'
#
loop_
_entity.id
_entity.type
_entity.pdbx_description
1 polymer ?
#
loop_
_entity_poly.entity_id
_entity_poly.type
_entity_poly.pdbx_seq_one_letter_code
_entity_poly.pdbx_strand_id
1 'polypeptide(L)'
;AYSSRRLSDVISTKRSSILSFVLRDDVYDEDKLRADQELLRRFYYNHGYADFQVISAVGELDETTNKYTVTITVQEGERYTFGDVSVESTIPEVDPASLQSVVETHKGDVYNAENVEDTIIALTERVAGSGYPFAQVTPRGDRNFENHTISVVYTIDQGTKAYVERIEIRGNDRTRDYVIRREFDVSEGDAFNQVLIQRAKKRLEALDFFEKVEVSTVPGSEPDQVVLVVDVVEKSTGEFSIGAGYSSGGDTEGPTVEGSISERNFLGRGQFIKLSAGGGKRSRDYSFSFTEPYFLGRRIAAGFDVFNRTRERDDYKSETLGATVRFGLPITDNISTQLAYNISREEYELDEDCETNGNYDPLKCNISTAILDGIEQSPWLKSSVSLGLVYNTIDDMKNPHEGIFANVGTEVAGLGGDAKFVKVTARGSVYQTLSEQLDL
;
A
#
# COMPACT_ATOMS: atom_id res chain seq x y z
N ALA A 1 2.05 -15.77 23.39
CA ALA A 1 3.23 -15.05 23.92
C ALA A 1 4.17 -14.78 22.78
N TYR A 2 4.13 -13.55 22.29
CA TYR A 2 4.99 -13.10 21.22
C TYR A 2 6.39 -12.79 21.76
N SER A 3 7.40 -12.98 20.91
CA SER A 3 8.76 -12.62 21.27
C SER A 3 8.89 -11.09 21.42
N SER A 4 9.75 -10.62 22.33
CA SER A 4 10.00 -9.17 22.47
C SER A 4 10.51 -8.54 21.17
N ARG A 5 11.13 -9.35 20.30
CA ARG A 5 11.60 -8.92 18.98
C ARG A 5 10.45 -8.69 18.01
N ARG A 6 9.47 -9.60 17.94
CA ARG A 6 8.23 -9.42 17.18
C ARG A 6 7.53 -8.12 17.55
N LEU A 7 7.42 -7.84 18.85
CA LEU A 7 6.83 -6.60 19.35
C LEU A 7 7.69 -5.36 19.03
N SER A 8 9.01 -5.51 19.02
CA SER A 8 9.91 -4.42 18.61
C SER A 8 9.84 -4.11 17.12
N ASP A 9 9.41 -5.07 16.29
CA ASP A 9 9.23 -4.87 14.85
C ASP A 9 7.96 -4.09 14.53
N VAL A 10 6.89 -4.32 15.29
CA VAL A 10 5.59 -3.62 15.18
C VAL A 10 5.70 -2.12 15.50
N ILE A 11 6.52 -1.76 16.49
CA ILE A 11 6.68 -0.35 16.90
C ILE A 11 7.63 0.43 15.98
N SER A 12 7.44 1.74 15.91
CA SER A 12 8.29 2.64 15.12
C SER A 12 9.62 2.93 15.80
N THR A 13 9.64 3.05 17.13
CA THR A 13 10.87 3.30 17.90
C THR A 13 11.76 2.07 17.93
N LYS A 14 13.01 2.19 17.48
CA LYS A 14 13.98 1.08 17.43
C LYS A 14 15.10 1.27 18.45
N ARG A 15 15.70 0.16 18.88
CA ARG A 15 16.91 0.17 19.72
C ARG A 15 18.08 0.73 18.89
N SER A 16 18.90 1.60 19.50
CA SER A 16 20.14 2.08 18.88
C SER A 16 21.00 0.93 18.35
N SER A 17 21.24 0.97 17.05
CA SER A 17 22.07 0.03 16.30
C SER A 17 23.23 0.78 15.65
N ILE A 18 24.19 0.04 15.11
CA ILE A 18 25.29 0.61 14.30
C ILE A 18 24.79 1.41 13.08
N LEU A 19 23.53 1.22 12.66
CA LEU A 19 22.88 1.94 11.56
C LEU A 19 21.99 3.11 11.99
N SER A 20 21.75 3.29 13.30
CA SER A 20 20.83 4.33 13.80
C SER A 20 21.33 5.75 13.55
N PHE A 21 22.64 5.94 13.30
CA PHE A 21 23.17 7.23 12.85
C PHE A 21 22.60 7.69 11.49
N VAL A 22 22.16 6.75 10.65
CA VAL A 22 21.52 7.03 9.35
C VAL A 22 20.01 7.03 9.49
N LEU A 23 19.46 5.99 10.14
CA LEU A 23 18.01 5.78 10.21
C LEU A 23 17.30 6.75 11.16
N ARG A 24 18.00 7.25 12.20
CA ARG A 24 17.45 8.12 13.27
C ARG A 24 16.15 7.56 13.89
N ASP A 25 16.02 6.24 13.86
CA ASP A 25 14.90 5.46 14.39
C ASP A 25 15.02 5.22 15.90
N ASP A 26 16.14 5.64 16.50
CA ASP A 26 16.45 5.56 17.93
C ASP A 26 16.22 6.86 18.70
N VAL A 27 15.68 7.90 18.04
CA VAL A 27 15.35 9.17 18.68
C VAL A 27 14.05 9.04 19.46
N TYR A 28 14.17 9.11 20.80
CA TYR A 28 13.04 9.11 21.72
C TYR A 28 12.18 10.37 21.54
N ASP A 29 10.87 10.15 21.50
CA ASP A 29 9.84 11.17 21.46
C ASP A 29 8.59 10.61 22.16
N GLU A 30 7.96 11.41 23.03
CA GLU A 30 6.83 10.94 23.83
C GLU A 30 5.58 10.67 22.98
N ASP A 31 5.35 11.46 21.93
CA ASP A 31 4.23 11.25 21.01
C ASP A 31 4.45 10.01 20.14
N LYS A 32 5.70 9.74 19.72
CA LYS A 32 6.05 8.46 19.09
C LYS A 32 5.79 7.28 20.02
N LEU A 33 6.18 7.37 21.29
CA LEU A 33 5.93 6.29 22.26
C LEU A 33 4.42 6.04 22.44
N ARG A 34 3.60 7.10 22.41
CA ARG A 34 2.13 6.97 22.47
C ARG A 34 1.57 6.30 21.21
N ALA A 35 2.10 6.65 20.03
CA ALA A 35 1.73 5.99 18.78
C ALA A 35 2.14 4.51 18.76
N ASP A 36 3.32 4.18 19.28
CA ASP A 36 3.82 2.81 19.38
C ASP A 36 2.94 1.92 20.28
N GLN A 37 2.41 2.47 21.38
CA GLN A 37 1.44 1.76 22.22
C GLN A 37 0.17 1.41 21.44
N GLU A 38 -0.31 2.32 20.60
CA GLU A 38 -1.49 2.09 19.76
C GLU A 38 -1.22 1.04 18.68
N LEU A 39 -0.02 1.06 18.06
CA LEU A 39 0.41 0.05 17.10
C LEU A 39 0.43 -1.35 17.73
N LEU A 40 0.99 -1.48 18.94
CA LEU A 40 0.95 -2.74 19.68
C LEU A 40 -0.48 -3.17 19.98
N ARG A 41 -1.33 -2.24 20.46
CA ARG A 41 -2.74 -2.55 20.75
C ARG A 41 -3.47 -3.08 19.51
N ARG A 42 -3.32 -2.39 18.37
CA ARG A 42 -3.92 -2.83 17.10
C ARG A 42 -3.39 -4.18 16.66
N PHE A 43 -2.07 -4.40 16.74
CA PHE A 43 -1.45 -5.68 16.40
C PHE A 43 -2.08 -6.83 17.19
N TYR A 44 -2.16 -6.71 18.52
CA TYR A 44 -2.77 -7.76 19.36
C TYR A 44 -4.27 -7.96 19.08
N TYR A 45 -5.03 -6.88 18.88
CA TYR A 45 -6.46 -6.97 18.55
C TYR A 45 -6.73 -7.63 17.19
N ASN A 46 -5.83 -7.48 16.23
CA ASN A 46 -5.94 -8.13 14.92
C ASN A 46 -5.54 -9.61 14.96
N HIS A 47 -4.85 -10.06 16.01
CA HIS A 47 -4.40 -11.46 16.17
C HIS A 47 -5.18 -12.26 17.23
N GLY A 48 -6.28 -11.72 17.74
CA GLY A 48 -7.22 -12.42 18.62
C GLY A 48 -7.12 -12.09 20.10
N TYR A 49 -6.25 -11.16 20.50
CA TYR A 49 -6.02 -10.83 21.90
C TYR A 49 -6.90 -9.67 22.37
N ALA A 50 -8.21 -9.92 22.53
CA ALA A 50 -9.18 -8.87 22.86
C ALA A 50 -9.02 -8.26 24.27
N ASP A 51 -8.29 -8.94 25.16
CA ASP A 51 -7.99 -8.48 26.53
C ASP A 51 -6.60 -7.83 26.64
N PHE A 52 -5.93 -7.57 25.52
CA PHE A 52 -4.62 -6.94 25.50
C PHE A 52 -4.67 -5.54 26.15
N GLN A 53 -3.74 -5.30 27.06
CA GLN A 53 -3.57 -4.02 27.74
C GLN A 53 -2.10 -3.64 27.86
N VAL A 54 -1.79 -2.36 27.62
CA VAL A 54 -0.50 -1.78 28.00
C VAL A 54 -0.63 -1.26 29.42
N ILE A 55 0.06 -1.88 30.37
CA ILE A 55 0.03 -1.51 31.79
C ILE A 55 0.82 -0.22 32.01
N SER A 56 1.98 -0.11 31.39
CA SER A 56 2.83 1.07 31.47
C SER A 56 3.77 1.16 30.26
N ALA A 57 4.12 2.38 29.88
CA ALA A 57 5.15 2.67 28.91
C ALA A 57 5.94 3.87 29.42
N VAL A 58 7.19 3.64 29.82
CA VAL A 58 8.03 4.67 30.44
C VAL A 58 9.35 4.75 29.70
N GLY A 59 9.76 5.97 29.32
CA GLY A 59 11.09 6.27 28.82
C GLY A 59 11.93 6.92 29.92
N GLU A 60 12.93 6.21 30.43
CA GLU A 60 13.84 6.72 31.46
C GLU A 60 15.18 7.14 30.84
N LEU A 61 15.63 8.37 31.12
CA LEU A 61 16.96 8.84 30.73
C LEU A 61 17.98 8.48 31.82
N ASP A 62 18.99 7.70 31.44
CA ASP A 62 20.20 7.56 32.24
C ASP A 62 21.12 8.76 31.97
N GLU A 63 21.19 9.70 32.92
CA GLU A 63 22.01 10.91 32.83
C GLU A 63 23.51 10.63 32.73
N THR A 64 23.98 9.47 33.19
CA THR A 64 25.40 9.12 33.17
C THR A 64 25.85 8.59 31.81
N THR A 65 24.98 7.85 31.12
CA THR A 65 25.26 7.28 29.80
C THR A 65 24.59 8.06 28.67
N ASN A 66 23.73 9.02 29.00
CA ASN A 66 22.89 9.79 28.08
C ASN A 66 22.05 8.88 27.16
N LYS A 67 21.47 7.81 27.72
CA LYS A 67 20.68 6.82 27.01
C LYS A 67 19.26 6.77 27.55
N TYR A 68 18.29 6.70 26.63
CA TYR A 68 16.90 6.41 26.99
C TYR A 68 16.67 4.89 27.04
N THR A 69 16.05 4.42 28.12
CA THR A 69 15.52 3.07 28.26
C THR A 69 14.01 3.14 28.23
N VAL A 70 13.41 2.61 27.15
CA VAL A 70 11.96 2.50 27.03
C VAL A 70 11.52 1.13 27.52
N THR A 71 10.70 1.12 28.57
CA THR A 71 10.11 -0.11 29.12
C THR A 71 8.61 -0.06 28.89
N ILE A 72 8.11 -1.00 28.07
CA ILE A 72 6.68 -1.19 27.84
C ILE A 72 6.27 -2.49 28.53
N THR A 73 5.43 -2.36 29.56
CA THR A 73 4.85 -3.50 30.27
C THR A 73 3.48 -3.78 29.68
N VAL A 74 3.31 -4.98 29.12
CA VAL A 74 2.05 -5.40 28.49
C VAL A 74 1.46 -6.61 29.20
N GLN A 75 0.15 -6.72 29.14
CA GLN A 75 -0.61 -7.91 29.50
C GLN A 75 -1.30 -8.40 28.23
N GLU A 76 -0.85 -9.54 27.71
CA GLU A 76 -1.35 -10.07 26.43
C GLU A 76 -2.83 -10.47 26.51
N GLY A 77 -3.22 -11.12 27.61
CA GLY A 77 -4.52 -11.77 27.72
C GLY A 77 -4.56 -13.08 26.93
N GLU A 78 -5.74 -13.71 26.94
CA GLU A 78 -5.99 -14.95 26.20
C GLU A 78 -6.35 -14.66 24.74
N ARG A 79 -6.12 -15.65 23.87
CA ARG A 79 -6.49 -15.56 22.45
C ARG A 79 -7.93 -16.02 22.26
N TYR A 80 -8.72 -15.21 21.57
CA TYR A 80 -10.11 -15.48 21.27
C TYR A 80 -10.32 -15.88 19.81
N THR A 81 -11.34 -16.69 19.59
CA THR A 81 -11.89 -17.01 18.26
C THR A 81 -13.29 -16.39 18.11
N PHE A 82 -13.75 -16.19 16.89
CA PHE A 82 -15.12 -15.76 16.66
C PHE A 82 -16.10 -16.86 17.07
N GLY A 83 -17.03 -16.48 17.95
CA GLY A 83 -18.16 -17.30 18.37
C GLY A 83 -19.29 -17.25 17.34
N ASP A 84 -20.52 -17.06 17.80
CA ASP A 84 -21.64 -16.88 16.90
C ASP A 84 -21.61 -15.46 16.32
N VAL A 85 -21.64 -15.37 14.99
CA VAL A 85 -21.71 -14.11 14.25
C VAL A 85 -23.11 -13.99 13.67
N SER A 86 -23.81 -12.91 14.01
CA SER A 86 -25.18 -12.67 13.55
C SER A 86 -25.39 -11.21 13.18
N VAL A 87 -26.34 -11.01 12.26
CA VAL A 87 -26.79 -9.69 11.86
C VAL A 87 -28.22 -9.53 12.32
N GLU A 88 -28.50 -8.44 13.01
CA GLU A 88 -29.85 -8.06 13.43
C GLU A 88 -30.19 -6.72 12.80
N SER A 89 -31.43 -6.54 12.34
CA SER A 89 -31.89 -5.25 11.86
C SER A 89 -33.16 -4.82 12.58
N THR A 90 -33.20 -3.55 12.99
CA THR A 90 -34.43 -2.91 13.47
C THR A 90 -35.25 -2.32 12.33
N ILE A 91 -34.72 -2.32 11.10
CA ILE A 91 -35.40 -1.87 9.89
C ILE A 91 -36.17 -3.06 9.30
N PRO A 92 -37.52 -3.07 9.32
CA PRO A 92 -38.30 -4.27 8.97
C PRO A 92 -38.09 -4.81 7.56
N GLU A 93 -37.76 -3.94 6.61
CA GLU A 93 -37.58 -4.31 5.21
C GLU A 93 -36.14 -4.77 4.87
N VAL A 94 -35.20 -4.61 5.81
CA VAL A 94 -33.83 -5.10 5.64
C VAL A 94 -33.77 -6.54 6.12
N ASP A 95 -33.71 -7.48 5.18
CA ASP A 95 -33.55 -8.91 5.50
C ASP A 95 -32.11 -9.22 5.96
N PRO A 96 -31.89 -9.60 7.23
CA PRO A 96 -30.56 -9.93 7.73
C PRO A 96 -29.92 -11.12 7.02
N ALA A 97 -30.72 -12.08 6.53
CA ALA A 97 -30.20 -13.26 5.84
C ALA A 97 -29.54 -12.87 4.50
N SER A 98 -30.03 -11.81 3.85
CA SER A 98 -29.46 -11.29 2.60
C SER A 98 -28.11 -10.58 2.80
N LEU A 99 -27.78 -10.20 4.04
CA LEU A 99 -26.56 -9.48 4.39
C LEU A 99 -25.44 -10.41 4.86
N GLN A 100 -25.76 -11.66 5.20
CA GLN A 100 -24.79 -12.63 5.66
C GLN A 100 -23.66 -12.89 4.66
N SER A 101 -23.93 -12.74 3.34
CA SER A 101 -22.90 -12.93 2.30
C SER A 101 -21.83 -11.84 2.26
N VAL A 102 -22.06 -10.71 2.94
CA VAL A 102 -21.16 -9.56 2.98
C VAL A 102 -20.34 -9.55 4.28
N VAL A 103 -20.71 -10.40 5.25
CA VAL A 103 -20.01 -10.53 6.52
C VAL A 103 -18.70 -11.28 6.30
N GLU A 104 -17.58 -10.66 6.66
CA GLU A 104 -16.24 -11.27 6.51
C GLU A 104 -15.85 -12.10 7.73
N THR A 105 -16.49 -11.87 8.88
CA THR A 105 -16.25 -12.60 10.12
C THR A 105 -17.02 -13.92 10.18
N HIS A 106 -16.30 -15.04 10.30
CA HIS A 106 -16.90 -16.37 10.36
C HIS A 106 -16.62 -17.05 11.70
N LYS A 107 -17.58 -17.87 12.15
CA LYS A 107 -17.45 -18.66 13.37
C LYS A 107 -16.26 -19.62 13.28
N GLY A 108 -15.41 -19.60 14.31
CA GLY A 108 -14.22 -20.44 14.41
C GLY A 108 -12.93 -19.80 13.90
N ASP A 109 -13.02 -18.70 13.15
CA ASP A 109 -11.84 -17.93 12.76
C ASP A 109 -11.21 -17.26 13.99
N VAL A 110 -9.90 -16.97 13.92
CA VAL A 110 -9.24 -16.17 14.96
C VAL A 110 -9.87 -14.77 14.98
N TYR A 111 -10.16 -14.26 16.17
CA TYR A 111 -10.73 -12.92 16.28
C TYR A 111 -9.79 -11.88 15.66
N ASN A 112 -10.30 -11.06 14.75
CA ASN A 112 -9.55 -9.97 14.14
C ASN A 112 -10.43 -8.71 14.13
N ALA A 113 -9.98 -7.67 14.82
CA ALA A 113 -10.70 -6.41 14.91
C ALA A 113 -10.82 -5.68 13.56
N GLU A 114 -9.87 -5.87 12.65
CA GLU A 114 -9.90 -5.31 11.29
C GLU A 114 -11.05 -5.91 10.47
N ASN A 115 -11.20 -7.24 10.47
CA ASN A 115 -12.32 -7.91 9.80
C ASN A 115 -13.69 -7.45 10.36
N VAL A 116 -13.75 -7.10 11.65
CA VAL A 116 -14.97 -6.54 12.25
C VAL A 116 -15.25 -5.14 11.68
N GLU A 117 -14.21 -4.30 11.55
CA GLU A 117 -14.32 -2.96 10.96
C GLU A 117 -14.73 -3.04 9.47
N ASP A 118 -14.10 -3.91 8.70
CA ASP A 118 -14.39 -4.11 7.28
C ASP A 118 -15.82 -4.61 7.07
N THR A 119 -16.27 -5.55 7.92
CA THR A 119 -17.67 -6.00 7.93
C THR A 119 -18.64 -4.85 8.21
N ILE A 120 -18.33 -3.95 9.15
CA ILE A 120 -19.19 -2.79 9.44
C ILE A 120 -19.31 -1.89 8.21
N ILE A 121 -18.20 -1.62 7.53
CA ILE A 121 -18.16 -0.80 6.31
C ILE A 121 -18.99 -1.46 5.21
N ALA A 122 -18.74 -2.74 4.94
CA ALA A 122 -19.39 -3.49 3.86
C ALA A 122 -20.91 -3.63 4.09
N LEU A 123 -21.35 -3.91 5.33
CA LEU A 123 -22.76 -3.92 5.70
C LEU A 123 -23.39 -2.53 5.54
N THR A 124 -22.70 -1.48 5.99
CA THR A 124 -23.19 -0.09 5.88
C THR A 124 -23.43 0.28 4.41
N GLU A 125 -22.47 -0.01 3.53
CA GLU A 125 -22.61 0.26 2.09
C GLU A 125 -23.75 -0.54 1.45
N ARG A 126 -23.86 -1.84 1.80
CA ARG A 126 -24.90 -2.71 1.24
C ARG A 126 -26.30 -2.25 1.62
N VAL A 127 -26.50 -1.82 2.87
CA VAL A 127 -27.78 -1.33 3.39
C VAL A 127 -28.09 0.07 2.83
N ALA A 128 -27.10 0.97 2.78
CA ALA A 128 -27.25 2.28 2.15
C ALA A 128 -27.66 2.16 0.67
N GLY A 129 -26.99 1.28 -0.09
CA GLY A 129 -27.32 0.98 -1.48
C GLY A 129 -28.69 0.31 -1.68
N SER A 130 -29.28 -0.25 -0.62
CA SER A 130 -30.63 -0.83 -0.65
C SER A 130 -31.74 0.18 -0.36
N GLY A 131 -31.40 1.46 -0.21
CA GLY A 131 -32.36 2.55 0.02
C GLY A 131 -32.43 3.07 1.45
N TYR A 132 -31.52 2.65 2.33
CA TYR A 132 -31.47 3.07 3.74
C TYR A 132 -30.17 3.83 4.04
N PRO A 133 -30.00 5.04 3.49
CA PRO A 133 -28.70 5.72 3.48
C PRO A 133 -28.30 6.27 4.86
N PHE A 134 -29.24 6.35 5.81
CA PHE A 134 -28.97 6.69 7.22
C PHE A 134 -28.76 5.47 8.12
N ALA A 135 -28.72 4.26 7.57
CA ALA A 135 -28.51 3.08 8.38
C ALA A 135 -27.12 3.12 9.03
N GLN A 136 -27.07 2.77 10.31
CA GLN A 136 -25.85 2.66 11.08
C GLN A 136 -25.69 1.23 11.56
N VAL A 137 -24.51 0.66 11.30
CA VAL A 137 -24.15 -0.66 11.80
C VAL A 137 -23.29 -0.50 13.05
N THR A 138 -23.73 -1.11 14.14
CA THR A 138 -23.00 -1.10 15.41
C THR A 138 -22.65 -2.53 15.80
N PRO A 139 -21.36 -2.86 15.99
CA PRO A 139 -20.96 -4.17 16.48
C PRO A 139 -21.23 -4.27 17.98
N ARG A 140 -21.80 -5.39 18.43
CA ARG A 140 -21.85 -5.79 19.83
C ARG A 140 -21.10 -7.08 20.00
N GLY A 141 -19.95 -7.01 20.68
CA GLY A 141 -19.17 -8.18 21.05
C GLY A 141 -19.62 -8.72 22.41
N ASP A 142 -19.98 -10.00 22.46
CA ASP A 142 -20.20 -10.74 23.70
C ASP A 142 -19.03 -11.70 23.92
N ARG A 143 -18.30 -11.51 25.02
CA ARG A 143 -17.09 -12.25 25.34
C ARG A 143 -17.44 -13.41 26.24
N ASN A 144 -17.13 -14.62 25.80
CA ASN A 144 -17.17 -15.81 26.61
C ASN A 144 -15.75 -16.19 27.07
N PHE A 145 -15.47 -15.90 28.35
CA PHE A 145 -14.17 -16.16 28.98
C PHE A 145 -13.90 -17.66 29.21
N GLU A 146 -14.92 -18.50 29.32
CA GLU A 146 -14.75 -19.95 29.53
C GLU A 146 -14.34 -20.67 28.25
N ASN A 147 -14.95 -20.27 27.13
CA ASN A 147 -14.73 -20.90 25.83
C ASN A 147 -13.73 -20.13 24.95
N HIS A 148 -13.17 -19.01 25.44
CA HIS A 148 -12.31 -18.10 24.69
C HIS A 148 -12.88 -17.74 23.31
N THR A 149 -14.17 -17.39 23.29
CA THR A 149 -14.89 -17.00 22.08
C THR A 149 -15.50 -15.61 22.22
N ILE A 150 -15.57 -14.87 21.12
CA ILE A 150 -16.24 -13.58 21.03
C ILE A 150 -17.33 -13.69 19.98
N SER A 151 -18.57 -13.74 20.43
CA SER A 151 -19.73 -13.65 19.54
C SER A 151 -19.92 -12.20 19.14
N VAL A 152 -20.20 -11.93 17.86
CA VAL A 152 -20.39 -10.57 17.35
C VAL A 152 -21.78 -10.47 16.74
N VAL A 153 -22.58 -9.57 17.31
CA VAL A 153 -23.90 -9.22 16.78
C VAL A 153 -23.79 -7.86 16.11
N TYR A 154 -23.97 -7.81 14.80
CA TYR A 154 -24.03 -6.56 14.05
C TYR A 154 -25.46 -6.06 14.06
N THR A 155 -25.76 -5.06 14.88
CA THR A 155 -27.08 -4.44 14.93
C THR A 155 -27.13 -3.30 13.92
N ILE A 156 -28.13 -3.35 13.03
CA ILE A 156 -28.39 -2.37 11.98
C ILE A 156 -29.59 -1.54 12.39
N ASP A 157 -29.33 -0.28 12.67
CA ASP A 157 -30.33 0.66 13.14
C ASP A 157 -30.55 1.79 12.14
N GLN A 158 -31.78 2.32 12.12
CA GLN A 158 -32.07 3.56 11.41
C GLN A 158 -31.43 4.73 12.18
N GLY A 159 -30.33 5.24 11.67
CA GLY A 159 -29.67 6.42 12.23
C GLY A 159 -30.49 7.70 12.04
N THR A 160 -30.01 8.79 12.64
CA THR A 160 -30.59 10.11 12.49
C THR A 160 -30.64 10.51 11.01
N LYS A 161 -31.80 10.98 10.55
CA LYS A 161 -31.95 11.53 9.20
C LYS A 161 -31.24 12.88 9.15
N ALA A 162 -29.98 12.87 8.75
CA ALA A 162 -29.16 14.05 8.59
C ALA A 162 -28.49 14.01 7.20
N TYR A 163 -28.58 15.08 6.43
CA TYR A 163 -27.97 15.20 5.12
C TYR A 163 -26.69 16.03 5.19
N VAL A 164 -25.71 15.69 4.37
CA VAL A 164 -24.51 16.51 4.19
C VAL A 164 -24.90 17.74 3.38
N GLU A 165 -24.96 18.92 3.99
CA GLU A 165 -25.29 20.16 3.28
C GLU A 165 -24.14 20.55 2.33
N ARG A 166 -22.92 20.58 2.85
CA ARG A 166 -21.70 20.85 2.10
C ARG A 166 -20.48 20.28 2.81
N ILE A 167 -19.41 20.11 2.04
CA ILE A 167 -18.08 19.76 2.56
C ILE A 167 -17.21 21.01 2.48
N GLU A 168 -16.88 21.56 3.65
CA GLU A 168 -16.07 22.75 3.81
C GLU A 168 -14.63 22.34 4.14
N ILE A 169 -13.71 22.58 3.19
CA ILE A 169 -12.30 22.21 3.32
C ILE A 169 -11.50 23.47 3.64
N ARG A 170 -10.62 23.36 4.64
CA ARG A 170 -9.81 24.47 5.17
C ARG A 170 -8.36 24.05 5.36
N GLY A 171 -7.44 24.98 5.12
CA GLY A 171 -6.00 24.76 5.30
C GLY A 171 -5.28 24.12 4.09
N ASN A 172 -5.97 23.96 2.96
CA ASN A 172 -5.41 23.43 1.70
C ASN A 172 -4.90 24.55 0.78
N ASP A 173 -3.87 25.28 1.21
CA ASP A 173 -3.34 26.42 0.45
C ASP A 173 -2.64 25.98 -0.85
N ARG A 174 -1.97 24.83 -0.84
CA ARG A 174 -1.25 24.25 -1.98
C ARG A 174 -2.11 23.22 -2.72
N THR A 175 -2.79 22.34 -1.97
CA THR A 175 -3.58 21.23 -2.47
C THR A 175 -4.93 21.71 -2.96
N ARG A 176 -5.30 21.29 -4.16
CA ARG A 176 -6.59 21.65 -4.76
C ARG A 176 -7.71 20.95 -4.01
N ASP A 177 -8.79 21.68 -3.80
CA ASP A 177 -9.98 21.22 -3.07
C ASP A 177 -10.50 19.85 -3.54
N TYR A 178 -10.55 19.64 -4.86
CA TYR A 178 -11.02 18.38 -5.45
C TYR A 178 -10.19 17.15 -5.06
N VAL A 179 -8.92 17.33 -4.66
CA VAL A 179 -8.04 16.24 -4.21
C VAL A 179 -8.46 15.72 -2.84
N ILE A 180 -8.94 16.61 -1.98
CA ILE A 180 -9.47 16.23 -0.66
C ILE A 180 -10.90 15.72 -0.82
N ARG A 181 -11.71 16.44 -1.60
CA ARG A 181 -13.13 16.12 -1.82
C ARG A 181 -13.36 14.74 -2.43
N ARG A 182 -12.50 14.29 -3.35
CA ARG A 182 -12.62 12.96 -4.00
C ARG A 182 -12.36 11.76 -3.07
N GLU A 183 -11.79 11.98 -1.89
CA GLU A 183 -11.54 10.90 -0.92
C GLU A 183 -12.80 10.53 -0.12
N PHE A 184 -13.81 11.42 -0.12
CA PHE A 184 -15.11 11.19 0.48
C PHE A 184 -15.98 10.30 -0.43
N ASP A 185 -16.62 9.30 0.18
CA ASP A 185 -17.61 8.46 -0.50
C ASP A 185 -19.01 9.08 -0.51
N VAL A 186 -19.21 10.15 0.27
CA VAL A 186 -20.44 10.93 0.34
C VAL A 186 -20.22 12.28 -0.35
N SER A 187 -21.25 12.70 -1.07
CA SER A 187 -21.33 14.01 -1.73
C SER A 187 -22.25 14.96 -0.98
N GLU A 188 -22.21 16.23 -1.36
CA GLU A 188 -23.16 17.23 -0.87
C GLU A 188 -24.57 16.85 -1.33
N GLY A 189 -25.50 16.77 -0.37
CA GLY A 189 -26.86 16.26 -0.53
C GLY A 189 -27.05 14.80 -0.13
N ASP A 190 -25.97 14.03 0.05
CA ASP A 190 -26.08 12.63 0.46
C ASP A 190 -26.42 12.50 1.96
N ALA A 191 -26.89 11.32 2.35
CA ALA A 191 -27.09 11.00 3.75
C ALA A 191 -25.77 11.01 4.52
N PHE A 192 -25.81 11.59 5.71
CA PHE A 192 -24.71 11.54 6.65
C PHE A 192 -24.54 10.12 7.19
N ASN A 193 -23.33 9.59 7.08
CA ASN A 193 -22.94 8.33 7.70
C ASN A 193 -21.56 8.43 8.33
N GLN A 194 -21.48 8.32 9.65
CA GLN A 194 -20.23 8.51 10.39
C GLN A 194 -19.13 7.51 10.00
N VAL A 195 -19.49 6.26 9.65
CA VAL A 195 -18.52 5.23 9.24
C VAL A 195 -17.83 5.65 7.94
N LEU A 196 -18.59 6.13 6.96
CA LEU A 196 -18.05 6.62 5.68
C LEU A 196 -17.15 7.85 5.88
N ILE A 197 -17.49 8.75 6.81
CA ILE A 197 -16.65 9.91 7.14
C ILE A 197 -15.32 9.49 7.76
N GLN A 198 -15.33 8.53 8.70
CA GLN A 198 -14.09 8.02 9.29
C GLN A 198 -13.21 7.32 8.25
N ARG A 199 -13.82 6.58 7.31
CA ARG A 199 -13.08 5.98 6.19
C ARG A 199 -12.44 7.03 5.30
N ALA A 200 -13.16 8.11 4.97
CA ALA A 200 -12.62 9.23 4.21
C ALA A 200 -11.43 9.89 4.93
N LYS A 201 -11.54 10.09 6.26
CA LYS A 201 -10.44 10.60 7.09
C LYS A 201 -9.20 9.70 7.00
N LYS A 202 -9.35 8.38 7.17
CA LYS A 202 -8.24 7.42 7.04
C LYS A 202 -7.56 7.50 5.67
N ARG A 203 -8.33 7.65 4.58
CA ARG A 203 -7.77 7.82 3.24
C ARG A 203 -7.00 9.13 3.08
N LEU A 204 -7.52 10.23 3.61
CA LEU A 204 -6.82 11.53 3.61
C LEU A 204 -5.49 11.47 4.37
N GLU A 205 -5.45 10.76 5.50
CA GLU A 205 -4.21 10.50 6.24
C GLU A 205 -3.25 9.64 5.41
N ALA A 206 -3.76 8.61 4.72
CA ALA A 206 -2.97 7.72 3.88
C ALA A 206 -2.40 8.39 2.61
N LEU A 207 -2.95 9.53 2.16
CA LEU A 207 -2.37 10.32 1.06
C LEU A 207 -0.98 10.86 1.39
N ASP A 208 -0.68 11.04 2.68
CA ASP A 208 0.58 11.57 3.18
C ASP A 208 0.88 13.01 2.69
N PHE A 209 -0.17 13.79 2.38
CA PHE A 209 -0.08 15.21 1.99
C PHE A 209 -0.18 16.16 3.17
N PHE A 210 -0.72 15.67 4.28
CA PHE A 210 -1.07 16.45 5.46
C PHE A 210 -0.32 15.93 6.67
N GLU A 211 0.12 16.83 7.54
CA GLU A 211 0.64 16.51 8.87
C GLU A 211 -0.49 16.14 9.83
N LYS A 212 -1.62 16.87 9.72
CA LYS A 212 -2.82 16.63 10.53
C LYS A 212 -4.07 16.74 9.66
N VAL A 213 -5.00 15.80 9.87
CA VAL A 213 -6.33 15.79 9.26
C VAL A 213 -7.38 15.70 10.38
N GLU A 214 -8.27 16.68 10.43
CA GLU A 214 -9.39 16.70 11.37
C GLU A 214 -10.70 16.87 10.60
N VAL A 215 -11.65 15.97 10.84
CA VAL A 215 -12.98 16.04 10.24
C VAL A 215 -13.98 16.22 11.37
N SER A 216 -14.63 17.37 11.38
CA SER A 216 -15.65 17.72 12.35
C SER A 216 -16.98 17.99 11.67
N THR A 217 -18.06 17.96 12.43
CA THR A 217 -19.42 18.17 11.95
C THR A 217 -20.03 19.34 12.68
N VAL A 218 -20.57 20.31 11.96
CA VAL A 218 -21.28 21.45 12.52
C VAL A 218 -22.73 21.48 12.03
N PRO A 219 -23.69 22.01 12.83
CA PRO A 219 -25.07 22.15 12.39
C PRO A 219 -25.18 22.95 11.08
N GLY A 220 -25.98 22.45 10.15
CA GLY A 220 -26.28 23.11 8.90
C GLY A 220 -27.34 24.21 9.01
N SER A 221 -27.78 24.66 7.85
CA SER A 221 -28.83 25.68 7.70
C SER A 221 -30.19 25.16 8.18
N GLU A 222 -30.49 23.88 7.96
CA GLU A 222 -31.70 23.19 8.41
C GLU A 222 -31.41 22.20 9.56
N PRO A 223 -32.40 21.85 10.40
CA PRO A 223 -32.20 20.94 11.54
C PRO A 223 -31.76 19.53 11.16
N ASP A 224 -32.07 19.08 9.94
CA ASP A 224 -31.70 17.78 9.38
C ASP A 224 -30.49 17.88 8.44
N GLN A 225 -29.70 18.95 8.54
CA GLN A 225 -28.52 19.18 7.75
C GLN A 225 -27.27 19.34 8.61
N VAL A 226 -26.16 18.81 8.12
CA VAL A 226 -24.84 18.93 8.74
C VAL A 226 -23.82 19.40 7.72
N VAL A 227 -22.91 20.27 8.15
CA VAL A 227 -21.76 20.70 7.37
C VAL A 227 -20.55 19.92 7.85
N LEU A 228 -19.85 19.27 6.93
CA LEU A 228 -18.60 18.58 7.21
C LEU A 228 -17.46 19.58 7.08
N VAL A 229 -16.76 19.86 8.18
CA VAL A 229 -15.60 20.74 8.19
C VAL A 229 -14.34 19.88 8.22
N VAL A 230 -13.54 19.99 7.17
CA VAL A 230 -12.30 19.24 6.96
C VAL A 230 -11.15 20.22 7.12
N ASP A 231 -10.55 20.22 8.31
CA ASP A 231 -9.39 21.04 8.63
C ASP A 231 -8.11 20.22 8.39
N VAL A 232 -7.27 20.69 7.47
CA VAL A 232 -5.98 20.03 7.15
C VAL A 232 -4.81 20.96 7.41
N VAL A 233 -3.68 20.36 7.81
CA VAL A 233 -2.38 21.05 7.88
C VAL A 233 -1.47 20.42 6.84
N GLU A 234 -1.13 21.15 5.80
CA GLU A 234 -0.29 20.64 4.71
C GLU A 234 1.17 20.48 5.12
N LYS A 235 1.81 19.40 4.64
CA LYS A 235 3.25 19.19 4.78
C LYS A 235 3.96 19.16 3.43
N SER A 236 5.28 19.11 3.45
CA SER A 236 6.06 18.93 2.22
C SER A 236 5.85 17.52 1.66
N THR A 237 5.42 17.44 0.40
CA THR A 237 5.17 16.19 -0.35
C THR A 237 6.29 15.83 -1.32
N GLY A 238 7.28 16.72 -1.46
CA GLY A 238 8.48 16.50 -2.24
C GLY A 238 9.53 15.72 -1.45
N GLU A 239 10.11 14.71 -2.08
CA GLU A 239 11.13 13.84 -1.50
C GLU A 239 12.36 13.78 -2.41
N PHE A 240 13.54 13.88 -1.81
CA PHE A 240 14.82 13.60 -2.47
C PHE A 240 15.44 12.38 -1.81
N SER A 241 15.75 11.37 -2.62
CA SER A 241 16.30 10.10 -2.15
C SER A 241 17.62 9.84 -2.87
N ILE A 242 18.66 9.48 -2.11
CA ILE A 242 19.93 8.97 -2.64
C ILE A 242 20.13 7.57 -2.07
N GLY A 243 20.37 6.60 -2.93
CA GLY A 243 20.71 5.23 -2.58
C GLY A 243 22.09 4.85 -3.09
N ALA A 244 22.78 3.99 -2.35
CA ALA A 244 23.96 3.29 -2.84
C ALA A 244 23.88 1.82 -2.43
N GLY A 245 24.35 0.93 -3.29
CA GLY A 245 24.29 -0.51 -3.11
C GLY A 245 25.50 -1.20 -3.71
N TYR A 246 25.64 -2.48 -3.42
CA TYR A 246 26.66 -3.33 -4.02
C TYR A 246 26.01 -4.68 -4.35
N SER A 247 26.08 -5.08 -5.62
CA SER A 247 25.64 -6.41 -6.04
C SER A 247 26.84 -7.29 -6.37
N SER A 248 26.87 -8.51 -5.83
CA SER A 248 27.89 -9.51 -6.14
C SER A 248 27.58 -10.34 -7.39
N GLY A 249 26.48 -10.06 -8.10
CA GLY A 249 26.12 -10.76 -9.33
C GLY A 249 24.94 -10.13 -10.08
N GLY A 250 24.57 -10.74 -11.22
CA GLY A 250 23.51 -10.26 -12.11
C GLY A 250 23.99 -9.21 -13.12
N ASP A 251 23.04 -8.57 -13.82
CA ASP A 251 23.31 -7.57 -14.87
C ASP A 251 23.90 -6.23 -14.32
N THR A 252 24.08 -6.09 -13.01
CA THR A 252 24.53 -4.87 -12.33
C THR A 252 25.58 -5.16 -11.26
N GLU A 253 26.57 -6.01 -11.57
CA GLU A 253 27.64 -6.36 -10.63
C GLU A 253 28.48 -5.12 -10.24
N GLY A 254 28.81 -5.05 -8.95
CA GLY A 254 29.63 -4.00 -8.37
C GLY A 254 28.83 -2.92 -7.63
N PRO A 255 29.47 -1.78 -7.31
CA PRO A 255 28.81 -0.68 -6.64
C PRO A 255 27.83 0.03 -7.60
N THR A 256 26.66 0.39 -7.07
CA THR A 256 25.61 1.14 -7.75
C THR A 256 25.22 2.34 -6.90
N VAL A 257 24.94 3.47 -7.54
CA VAL A 257 24.39 4.67 -6.91
C VAL A 257 23.13 5.06 -7.66
N GLU A 258 22.09 5.43 -6.92
CA GLU A 258 20.86 5.97 -7.46
C GLU A 258 20.48 7.27 -6.75
N GLY A 259 19.90 8.19 -7.51
CA GLY A 259 19.32 9.42 -7.01
C GLY A 259 17.94 9.59 -7.61
N SER A 260 16.97 10.02 -6.79
CA SER A 260 15.63 10.33 -7.27
C SER A 260 15.04 11.56 -6.59
N ILE A 261 14.27 12.31 -7.35
CA ILE A 261 13.41 13.39 -6.86
C ILE A 261 11.99 12.95 -7.17
N SER A 262 11.12 12.99 -6.17
CA SER A 262 9.70 12.71 -6.34
C SER A 262 8.83 13.78 -5.69
N GLU A 263 7.63 13.96 -6.22
CA GLU A 263 6.62 14.87 -5.72
C GLU A 263 5.28 14.15 -5.81
N ARG A 264 4.64 13.91 -4.65
CA ARG A 264 3.39 13.14 -4.57
C ARG A 264 2.15 13.98 -4.86
N ASN A 265 2.27 15.31 -4.75
CA ASN A 265 1.17 16.24 -4.93
C ASN A 265 1.56 17.36 -5.90
N PHE A 266 1.96 16.98 -7.11
CA PHE A 266 2.47 17.92 -8.10
C PHE A 266 1.46 19.02 -8.41
N LEU A 267 1.87 20.28 -8.19
CA LEU A 267 1.04 21.49 -8.34
C LEU A 267 -0.29 21.45 -7.55
N GLY A 268 -0.32 20.67 -6.46
CA GLY A 268 -1.52 20.49 -5.64
C GLY A 268 -2.59 19.59 -6.25
N ARG A 269 -2.27 18.81 -7.30
CA ARG A 269 -3.27 18.03 -8.06
C ARG A 269 -3.41 16.58 -7.60
N GLY A 270 -2.68 16.16 -6.56
CA GLY A 270 -2.59 14.76 -6.14
C GLY A 270 -2.00 13.86 -7.22
N GLN A 271 -1.15 14.43 -8.09
CA GLN A 271 -0.43 13.75 -9.17
C GLN A 271 0.98 13.43 -8.70
N PHE A 272 1.42 12.21 -8.97
CA PHE A 272 2.75 11.74 -8.62
C PHE A 272 3.71 11.94 -9.79
N ILE A 273 4.85 12.58 -9.52
CA ILE A 273 5.97 12.68 -10.46
C ILE A 273 7.22 12.13 -9.79
N LYS A 274 8.01 11.35 -10.54
CA LYS A 274 9.33 10.90 -10.12
C LYS A 274 10.32 10.99 -11.26
N LEU A 275 11.47 11.60 -10.99
CA LEU A 275 12.65 11.57 -11.84
C LEU A 275 13.73 10.79 -11.09
N SER A 276 14.29 9.77 -11.71
CA SER A 276 15.39 9.00 -11.15
C SER A 276 16.51 8.78 -12.14
N ALA A 277 17.72 8.80 -11.62
CA ALA A 277 18.94 8.50 -12.33
C ALA A 277 19.78 7.56 -11.47
N GLY A 278 20.26 6.46 -12.05
CA GLY A 278 21.09 5.48 -11.38
C GLY A 278 22.22 5.02 -12.28
N GLY A 279 23.33 4.64 -11.68
CA GLY A 279 24.51 4.18 -12.38
C GLY A 279 25.34 3.24 -11.53
N GLY A 280 25.93 2.23 -12.17
CA GLY A 280 26.90 1.32 -11.60
C GLY A 280 28.02 1.04 -12.59
N LYS A 281 28.86 0.04 -12.28
CA LYS A 281 29.99 -0.33 -13.13
C LYS A 281 29.56 -0.72 -14.56
N ARG A 282 28.42 -1.42 -14.69
CA ARG A 282 27.92 -2.03 -15.94
C ARG A 282 26.51 -1.57 -16.33
N SER A 283 25.96 -0.56 -15.64
CA SER A 283 24.56 -0.19 -15.79
C SER A 283 24.35 1.30 -15.65
N ARG A 284 23.49 1.87 -16.49
CA ARG A 284 22.99 3.24 -16.35
C ARG A 284 21.48 3.23 -16.55
N ASP A 285 20.74 3.91 -15.70
CA ASP A 285 19.29 3.96 -15.73
C ASP A 285 18.84 5.40 -15.54
N TYR A 286 18.01 5.89 -16.45
CA TYR A 286 17.31 7.16 -16.31
C TYR A 286 15.83 6.88 -16.48
N SER A 287 14.98 7.39 -15.60
CA SER A 287 13.55 7.23 -15.74
C SER A 287 12.77 8.43 -15.25
N PHE A 288 11.71 8.74 -15.98
CA PHE A 288 10.69 9.70 -15.61
C PHE A 288 9.36 8.97 -15.52
N SER A 289 8.64 9.18 -14.42
CA SER A 289 7.34 8.57 -14.16
C SER A 289 6.34 9.63 -13.78
N PHE A 290 5.17 9.61 -14.39
CA PHE A 290 4.00 10.40 -14.03
C PHE A 290 2.82 9.47 -13.73
N THR A 291 2.03 9.78 -12.70
CA THR A 291 0.83 9.02 -12.35
C THR A 291 -0.28 9.95 -11.86
N GLU A 292 -1.45 9.82 -12.48
CA GLU A 292 -2.74 10.39 -12.08
C GLU A 292 -3.59 9.28 -11.44
N PRO A 293 -3.76 9.26 -10.10
CA PRO A 293 -4.51 8.21 -9.42
C PRO A 293 -6.01 8.21 -9.74
N TYR A 294 -6.57 9.36 -10.15
CA TYR A 294 -8.00 9.53 -10.43
C TYR A 294 -8.29 9.94 -11.88
N PHE A 295 -7.93 9.09 -12.83
CA PHE A 295 -8.12 9.38 -14.25
C PHE A 295 -9.62 9.53 -14.59
N LEU A 296 -9.97 10.66 -15.23
CA LEU A 296 -11.35 11.02 -15.57
C LEU A 296 -12.31 11.05 -14.36
N GLY A 297 -11.80 11.36 -13.17
CA GLY A 297 -12.59 11.42 -11.94
C GLY A 297 -13.01 10.05 -11.39
N ARG A 298 -12.45 8.96 -11.92
CA ARG A 298 -12.68 7.59 -11.43
C ARG A 298 -11.43 7.09 -10.73
N ARG A 299 -11.56 6.12 -9.80
CA ARG A 299 -10.44 5.43 -9.14
C ARG A 299 -9.71 4.49 -10.10
N ILE A 300 -9.15 5.07 -11.15
CA ILE A 300 -8.36 4.42 -12.18
C ILE A 300 -7.05 5.18 -12.23
N ALA A 301 -5.98 4.53 -11.80
CA ALA A 301 -4.66 5.11 -11.84
C ALA A 301 -4.15 5.07 -13.28
N ALA A 302 -3.97 6.22 -13.93
CA ALA A 302 -3.35 6.31 -15.24
C ALA A 302 -1.95 6.90 -15.10
N GLY A 303 -0.96 6.27 -15.74
CA GLY A 303 0.42 6.75 -15.68
C GLY A 303 1.13 6.55 -16.99
N PHE A 304 2.21 7.30 -17.16
CA PHE A 304 3.20 6.99 -18.19
C PHE A 304 4.60 7.02 -17.58
N ASP A 305 5.43 6.10 -18.06
CA ASP A 305 6.85 6.05 -17.72
C ASP A 305 7.64 6.20 -19.01
N VAL A 306 8.74 6.93 -18.94
CA VAL A 306 9.76 6.99 -19.99
C VAL A 306 11.07 6.62 -19.34
N PHE A 307 11.80 5.68 -19.92
CA PHE A 307 13.05 5.22 -19.36
C PHE A 307 14.10 5.02 -20.45
N ASN A 308 15.35 5.28 -20.09
CA ASN A 308 16.51 4.92 -20.87
C ASN A 308 17.42 4.06 -19.99
N ARG A 309 17.79 2.88 -20.50
CA ARG A 309 18.58 1.90 -19.79
C ARG A 309 19.75 1.44 -20.65
N THR A 310 20.95 1.54 -20.12
CA THR A 310 22.15 0.93 -20.70
C THR A 310 22.63 -0.21 -19.82
N ARG A 311 22.99 -1.34 -20.42
CA ARG A 311 23.62 -2.49 -19.76
C ARG A 311 24.83 -2.91 -20.58
N GLU A 312 26.00 -2.87 -19.94
CA GLU A 312 27.27 -3.35 -20.49
C GLU A 312 27.52 -4.76 -19.96
N ARG A 313 27.56 -5.75 -20.85
CA ARG A 313 27.97 -7.12 -20.52
C ARG A 313 29.34 -7.38 -21.10
N ASP A 314 29.95 -8.51 -20.72
CA ASP A 314 31.31 -8.82 -21.13
C ASP A 314 31.48 -8.95 -22.65
N ASP A 315 30.44 -9.41 -23.36
CA ASP A 315 30.52 -9.64 -24.81
C ASP A 315 29.74 -8.63 -25.66
N TYR A 316 28.83 -7.86 -25.04
CA TYR A 316 27.94 -6.94 -25.76
C TYR A 316 27.34 -5.88 -24.85
N LYS A 317 26.95 -4.77 -25.45
CA LYS A 317 26.24 -3.66 -24.83
C LYS A 317 24.80 -3.61 -25.34
N SER A 318 23.87 -3.29 -24.46
CA SER A 318 22.46 -3.10 -24.80
C SER A 318 21.95 -1.75 -24.30
N GLU A 319 21.33 -0.99 -25.18
CA GLU A 319 20.64 0.26 -24.87
C GLU A 319 19.14 0.10 -25.14
N THR A 320 18.32 0.50 -24.18
CA THR A 320 16.87 0.40 -24.26
C THR A 320 16.23 1.73 -23.91
N LEU A 321 15.65 2.38 -24.91
CA LEU A 321 14.78 3.54 -24.74
C LEU A 321 13.33 3.08 -24.82
N GLY A 322 12.58 3.20 -23.73
CA GLY A 322 11.21 2.74 -23.66
C GLY A 322 10.24 3.77 -23.09
N ALA A 323 8.98 3.60 -23.46
CA ALA A 323 7.85 4.28 -22.87
C ALA A 323 6.74 3.27 -22.56
N THR A 324 6.09 3.45 -21.42
CA THR A 324 4.97 2.62 -20.98
C THR A 324 3.82 3.52 -20.61
N VAL A 325 2.62 3.23 -21.12
CA VAL A 325 1.36 3.80 -20.64
C VAL A 325 0.64 2.72 -19.85
N ARG A 326 0.23 3.03 -18.62
CA ARG A 326 -0.39 2.05 -17.71
C ARG A 326 -1.69 2.57 -17.11
N PHE A 327 -2.61 1.63 -16.89
CA PHE A 327 -3.88 1.82 -16.21
C PHE A 327 -4.00 0.78 -15.09
N GLY A 328 -4.03 1.22 -13.84
CA GLY A 328 -4.24 0.39 -12.65
C GLY A 328 -5.67 0.51 -12.14
N LEU A 329 -6.32 -0.61 -11.90
CA LEU A 329 -7.66 -0.68 -11.34
C LEU A 329 -7.65 -1.57 -10.08
N PRO A 330 -7.95 -1.02 -8.89
CA PRO A 330 -8.27 -1.84 -7.73
C PRO A 330 -9.65 -2.47 -7.96
N ILE A 331 -9.73 -3.81 -8.00
CA ILE A 331 -10.99 -4.54 -8.16
C ILE A 331 -11.62 -4.75 -6.78
N THR A 332 -10.80 -5.16 -5.81
CA THR A 332 -11.13 -5.28 -4.38
C THR A 332 -9.92 -4.81 -3.57
N ASP A 333 -10.00 -4.84 -2.25
CA ASP A 333 -8.87 -4.46 -1.38
C ASP A 333 -7.67 -5.40 -1.55
N ASN A 334 -7.92 -6.67 -1.89
CA ASN A 334 -6.88 -7.68 -2.08
C ASN A 334 -6.54 -7.96 -3.55
N ILE A 335 -7.36 -7.54 -4.50
CA ILE A 335 -7.17 -7.80 -5.94
C ILE A 335 -7.01 -6.49 -6.70
N SER A 336 -5.88 -6.35 -7.38
CA SER A 336 -5.64 -5.26 -8.32
C SER A 336 -5.26 -5.78 -9.69
N THR A 337 -5.62 -5.02 -10.72
CA THR A 337 -5.23 -5.30 -12.09
C THR A 337 -4.54 -4.11 -12.72
N GLN A 338 -3.61 -4.39 -13.64
CA GLN A 338 -2.89 -3.37 -14.39
C GLN A 338 -2.87 -3.74 -15.87
N LEU A 339 -3.37 -2.85 -16.71
CA LEU A 339 -3.21 -2.92 -18.16
C LEU A 339 -2.12 -1.94 -18.58
N ALA A 340 -1.15 -2.38 -19.36
CA ALA A 340 -0.10 -1.49 -19.87
C ALA A 340 0.18 -1.73 -21.35
N TYR A 341 0.49 -0.65 -22.05
CA TYR A 341 1.04 -0.66 -23.39
C TYR A 341 2.50 -0.23 -23.31
N ASN A 342 3.41 -1.06 -23.81
CA ASN A 342 4.84 -0.85 -23.75
C ASN A 342 5.38 -0.70 -25.17
N ILE A 343 6.20 0.32 -25.37
CA ILE A 343 6.98 0.50 -26.59
C ILE A 343 8.44 0.70 -26.19
N SER A 344 9.36 -0.08 -26.74
CA SER A 344 10.79 0.08 -26.48
C SER A 344 11.61 -0.14 -27.74
N ARG A 345 12.59 0.73 -27.93
CA ARG A 345 13.65 0.58 -28.92
C ARG A 345 14.87 0.00 -28.22
N GLU A 346 15.32 -1.15 -28.69
CA GLU A 346 16.46 -1.89 -28.16
C GLU A 346 17.59 -1.89 -29.20
N GLU A 347 18.76 -1.47 -28.80
CA GLU A 347 19.97 -1.40 -29.62
C GLU A 347 21.04 -2.27 -28.98
N TYR A 348 21.60 -3.18 -29.77
CA TYR A 348 22.63 -4.12 -29.33
C TYR A 348 23.92 -3.83 -30.10
N GLU A 349 25.01 -3.70 -29.38
CA GLU A 349 26.35 -3.44 -29.93
C GLU A 349 27.30 -4.53 -29.40
N LEU A 350 28.18 -5.06 -30.25
CA LEU A 350 29.25 -5.95 -29.81
C LEU A 350 30.28 -5.19 -28.98
N ASP A 351 30.89 -5.86 -28.02
CA ASP A 351 32.07 -5.32 -27.38
C ASP A 351 33.28 -5.35 -28.35
N GLU A 352 34.13 -4.32 -28.31
CA GLU A 352 35.32 -4.21 -29.17
C GLU A 352 36.26 -5.42 -29.00
N ASP A 353 36.30 -6.02 -27.80
CA ASP A 353 37.11 -7.20 -27.52
C ASP A 353 36.59 -8.46 -28.22
N CYS A 354 35.34 -8.46 -28.69
CA CYS A 354 34.69 -9.56 -29.40
C CYS A 354 34.77 -9.44 -30.93
N GLU A 355 35.40 -8.39 -31.45
CA GLU A 355 35.50 -8.12 -32.88
C GLU A 355 36.90 -8.38 -33.45
N THR A 356 36.95 -8.88 -34.69
CA THR A 356 38.16 -8.90 -35.53
C THR A 356 37.83 -8.29 -36.89
N ASN A 357 38.44 -7.15 -37.22
CA ASN A 357 38.15 -6.36 -38.43
C ASN A 357 36.67 -5.93 -38.55
N GLY A 358 36.03 -5.58 -37.42
CA GLY A 358 34.64 -5.11 -37.39
C GLY A 358 33.60 -6.21 -37.60
N ASN A 359 33.98 -7.49 -37.44
CA ASN A 359 33.07 -8.63 -37.46
C ASN A 359 33.23 -9.44 -36.17
N TYR A 360 32.14 -10.08 -35.73
CA TYR A 360 32.14 -11.01 -34.60
C TYR A 360 33.20 -12.12 -34.78
N ASP A 361 34.06 -12.30 -33.77
CA ASP A 361 35.09 -13.33 -33.75
C ASP A 361 34.76 -14.43 -32.70
N PRO A 362 34.33 -15.63 -33.14
CA PRO A 362 33.99 -16.73 -32.23
C PRO A 362 35.19 -17.30 -31.47
N LEU A 363 36.42 -16.94 -31.83
CA LEU A 363 37.62 -17.32 -31.06
C LEU A 363 37.84 -16.43 -29.84
N LYS A 364 37.24 -15.23 -29.82
CA LYS A 364 37.38 -14.27 -28.72
C LYS A 364 36.23 -14.34 -27.73
N CYS A 365 34.99 -14.38 -28.25
CA CYS A 365 33.78 -14.38 -27.43
C CYS A 365 32.80 -15.45 -27.90
N ASN A 366 32.07 -16.07 -26.98
CA ASN A 366 31.05 -17.08 -27.28
C ASN A 366 29.66 -16.50 -27.02
N ILE A 367 29.10 -15.87 -28.04
CA ILE A 367 27.81 -15.17 -27.95
C ILE A 367 26.72 -16.08 -28.51
N SER A 368 25.56 -16.16 -27.83
CA SER A 368 24.43 -16.94 -28.35
C SER A 368 23.95 -16.39 -29.69
N THR A 369 23.53 -17.27 -30.60
CA THR A 369 23.04 -16.88 -31.94
C THR A 369 21.89 -15.87 -31.87
N ALA A 370 21.01 -15.96 -30.86
CA ALA A 370 19.91 -15.01 -30.67
C ALA A 370 20.37 -13.57 -30.41
N ILE A 371 21.53 -13.38 -29.76
CA ILE A 371 22.10 -12.05 -29.54
C ILE A 371 22.80 -11.54 -30.79
N LEU A 372 23.49 -12.42 -31.54
CA LEU A 372 24.09 -12.06 -32.83
C LEU A 372 23.02 -11.64 -33.85
N ASP A 373 21.91 -12.37 -33.92
CA ASP A 373 20.74 -11.99 -34.73
C ASP A 373 20.14 -10.65 -34.23
N GLY A 374 20.12 -10.45 -32.91
CA GLY A 374 19.71 -9.21 -32.27
C GLY A 374 20.57 -8.00 -32.67
N ILE A 375 21.89 -8.18 -32.76
CA ILE A 375 22.85 -7.17 -33.20
C ILE A 375 22.67 -6.87 -34.69
N GLU A 376 22.56 -7.89 -35.54
CA GLU A 376 22.38 -7.70 -36.99
C GLU A 376 21.07 -6.97 -37.33
N GLN A 377 20.00 -7.25 -36.59
CA GLN A 377 18.69 -6.65 -36.78
C GLN A 377 18.47 -5.38 -35.94
N SER A 378 19.52 -4.89 -35.26
CA SER A 378 19.50 -3.67 -34.47
C SER A 378 19.29 -2.42 -35.35
N PRO A 379 18.46 -1.43 -34.92
CA PRO A 379 17.68 -1.39 -33.69
C PRO A 379 16.34 -2.14 -33.78
N TRP A 380 15.99 -2.87 -32.73
CA TRP A 380 14.70 -3.58 -32.62
C TRP A 380 13.64 -2.69 -32.00
N LEU A 381 12.46 -2.65 -32.59
CA LEU A 381 11.28 -2.05 -31.98
C LEU A 381 10.41 -3.13 -31.35
N LYS A 382 10.23 -3.09 -30.04
CA LYS A 382 9.28 -3.93 -29.32
C LYS A 382 8.03 -3.11 -29.00
N SER A 383 6.87 -3.61 -29.41
CA SER A 383 5.56 -3.10 -29.01
C SER A 383 4.75 -4.24 -28.42
N SER A 384 4.29 -4.06 -27.17
CA SER A 384 3.55 -5.08 -26.43
C SER A 384 2.42 -4.50 -25.59
N VAL A 385 1.39 -5.33 -25.36
CA VAL A 385 0.36 -5.10 -24.34
C VAL A 385 0.59 -6.09 -23.21
N SER A 386 0.60 -5.60 -21.99
CA SER A 386 0.68 -6.43 -20.79
C SER A 386 -0.55 -6.27 -19.90
N LEU A 387 -1.00 -7.39 -19.34
CA LEU A 387 -2.06 -7.48 -18.33
C LEU A 387 -1.46 -8.13 -17.09
N GLY A 388 -1.51 -7.42 -15.97
CA GLY A 388 -1.13 -7.89 -14.65
C GLY A 388 -2.36 -8.10 -13.77
N LEU A 389 -2.36 -9.17 -13.00
CA LEU A 389 -3.29 -9.43 -11.91
C LEU A 389 -2.48 -9.70 -10.65
N VAL A 390 -2.73 -8.93 -9.59
CA VAL A 390 -2.09 -9.08 -8.29
C VAL A 390 -3.17 -9.40 -7.26
N TYR A 391 -2.95 -10.50 -6.53
CA TYR A 391 -3.69 -10.86 -5.32
C TYR A 391 -2.74 -10.78 -4.14
N ASN A 392 -3.08 -9.99 -3.13
CA ASN A 392 -2.23 -9.79 -1.96
C ASN A 392 -3.06 -9.80 -0.68
N THR A 393 -2.74 -10.73 0.22
CA THR A 393 -3.28 -10.78 1.58
C THR A 393 -2.16 -10.88 2.63
N ILE A 394 -0.95 -10.47 2.27
CA ILE A 394 0.20 -10.48 3.18
C ILE A 394 -0.01 -9.44 4.29
N ASP A 395 0.28 -9.83 5.53
CA ASP A 395 0.21 -9.00 6.73
C ASP A 395 1.15 -7.78 6.67
N ASP A 396 2.43 -8.01 6.39
CA ASP A 396 3.44 -6.96 6.26
C ASP A 396 4.36 -7.25 5.07
N MET A 397 4.39 -6.33 4.09
CA MET A 397 5.21 -6.49 2.88
C MET A 397 6.73 -6.43 3.14
N LYS A 398 7.18 -5.80 4.24
CA LYS A 398 8.60 -5.72 4.63
C LYS A 398 9.04 -6.96 5.38
N ASN A 399 8.19 -7.49 6.26
CA ASN A 399 8.46 -8.70 7.01
C ASN A 399 7.21 -9.60 7.02
N PRO A 400 6.98 -10.41 5.97
CA PRO A 400 5.76 -11.19 5.80
C PRO A 400 5.75 -12.47 6.64
N HIS A 401 4.68 -12.69 7.40
CA HIS A 401 4.53 -13.88 8.28
C HIS A 401 3.33 -14.73 7.88
N GLU A 402 2.26 -14.08 7.44
CA GLU A 402 1.01 -14.74 7.07
C GLU A 402 0.46 -14.16 5.77
N GLY A 403 -0.25 -15.00 5.03
CA GLY A 403 -0.99 -14.59 3.84
C GLY A 403 -0.38 -15.08 2.53
N ILE A 404 -1.03 -14.69 1.44
CA ILE A 404 -0.73 -15.14 0.09
C ILE A 404 -0.48 -13.92 -0.78
N PHE A 405 0.60 -13.98 -1.55
CA PHE A 405 0.87 -13.06 -2.63
C PHE A 405 0.94 -13.83 -3.94
N ALA A 406 0.09 -13.48 -4.90
CA ALA A 406 0.13 -14.01 -6.24
C ALA A 406 0.15 -12.87 -7.26
N ASN A 407 1.08 -12.92 -8.21
CA ASN A 407 1.17 -11.99 -9.32
C ASN A 407 1.24 -12.77 -10.62
N VAL A 408 0.27 -12.55 -11.50
CA VAL A 408 0.21 -13.15 -12.83
C VAL A 408 0.26 -12.04 -13.86
N GLY A 409 1.31 -12.04 -14.69
CA GLY A 409 1.50 -11.11 -15.79
C GLY A 409 1.49 -11.83 -17.13
N THR A 410 0.69 -11.34 -18.06
CA THR A 410 0.69 -11.78 -19.46
C THR A 410 1.12 -10.62 -20.33
N GLU A 411 2.09 -10.83 -21.21
CA GLU A 411 2.57 -9.84 -22.19
C GLU A 411 2.45 -10.44 -23.59
N VAL A 412 1.84 -9.69 -24.50
CA VAL A 412 1.69 -10.06 -25.92
C VAL A 412 2.41 -9.01 -26.75
N ALA A 413 3.50 -9.40 -27.41
CA ALA A 413 4.29 -8.57 -28.29
C ALA A 413 3.99 -8.86 -29.78
N GLY A 414 4.11 -7.84 -30.61
CA GLY A 414 3.88 -7.94 -32.07
C GLY A 414 2.85 -6.97 -32.62
N LEU A 415 2.47 -5.94 -31.85
CA LEU A 415 1.51 -4.89 -32.23
C LEU A 415 2.21 -3.76 -33.00
N GLY A 416 2.88 -4.10 -34.09
CA GLY A 416 3.65 -3.15 -34.91
C GLY A 416 5.14 -3.04 -34.57
N GLY A 417 5.69 -3.98 -33.80
CA GLY A 417 7.12 -4.14 -33.56
C GLY A 417 7.67 -5.44 -34.15
N ASP A 418 9.00 -5.57 -34.16
CA ASP A 418 9.76 -6.70 -34.72
C ASP A 418 9.63 -7.95 -33.85
N ALA A 419 9.54 -7.77 -32.53
CA ALA A 419 9.39 -8.85 -31.57
C ALA A 419 7.96 -9.42 -31.54
N LYS A 420 7.83 -10.74 -31.71
CA LYS A 420 6.57 -11.49 -31.63
C LYS A 420 6.68 -12.61 -30.62
N PHE A 421 6.03 -12.43 -29.48
CA PHE A 421 5.98 -13.46 -28.45
C PHE A 421 4.75 -13.28 -27.57
N VAL A 422 4.41 -14.35 -26.86
CA VAL A 422 3.51 -14.31 -25.72
C VAL A 422 4.30 -14.77 -24.52
N LYS A 423 4.37 -13.95 -23.48
CA LYS A 423 5.08 -14.24 -22.24
C LYS A 423 4.07 -14.26 -21.10
N VAL A 424 3.99 -15.38 -20.40
CA VAL A 424 3.21 -15.51 -19.17
C VAL A 424 4.20 -15.69 -18.02
N THR A 425 4.09 -14.85 -17.02
CA THR A 425 4.90 -14.90 -15.80
C THR A 425 3.97 -15.02 -14.61
N ALA A 426 4.19 -16.01 -13.75
CA ALA A 426 3.43 -16.19 -12.53
C ALA A 426 4.39 -16.30 -11.35
N ARG A 427 4.13 -15.54 -10.29
CA ARG A 427 4.84 -15.63 -9.02
C ARG A 427 3.82 -15.82 -7.91
N GLY A 428 4.03 -16.82 -7.07
CA GLY A 428 3.26 -17.07 -5.87
C GLY A 428 4.18 -17.17 -4.67
N SER A 429 3.83 -16.49 -3.59
CA SER A 429 4.44 -16.65 -2.27
C SER A 429 3.33 -16.93 -1.27
N VAL A 430 3.57 -17.90 -0.38
CA VAL A 430 2.68 -18.20 0.73
C VAL A 430 3.51 -18.11 2.00
N TYR A 431 3.03 -17.32 2.95
CA TYR A 431 3.64 -17.14 4.25
C TYR A 431 2.71 -17.74 5.29
N GLN A 432 3.29 -18.55 6.17
CA GLN A 432 2.56 -19.16 7.27
C GLN A 432 3.50 -19.28 8.46
N THR A 433 3.13 -18.63 9.56
CA THR A 433 3.82 -18.78 10.85
C THR A 433 3.68 -20.21 11.34
N LEU A 434 4.81 -20.93 11.48
CA LEU A 434 4.81 -22.29 12.02
C LEU A 434 4.91 -22.33 13.55
N SER A 435 5.50 -21.29 14.15
CA SER A 435 5.60 -21.13 15.61
C SER A 435 5.85 -19.67 15.96
N GLU A 436 4.91 -19.06 16.70
CA GLU A 436 5.03 -17.67 17.19
C GLU A 436 6.22 -17.47 18.15
N GLN A 437 6.70 -18.55 18.78
CA GLN A 437 7.83 -18.51 19.71
C GLN A 437 9.20 -18.57 19.01
N LEU A 438 9.25 -19.16 17.81
CA LEU A 438 10.46 -19.31 17.01
C LEU A 438 10.54 -18.29 15.87
N ASP A 439 9.57 -17.40 15.81
CA ASP A 439 9.51 -16.29 14.87
C ASP A 439 10.62 -15.29 15.21
N LEU A 440 11.67 -15.30 14.38
CA LEU A 440 12.97 -14.64 14.59
C LEU A 440 13.09 -13.37 13.78
#